data_AF-A0A8C5BLS6-F1
#
_entry.id   AF-A0A8C5BLS6-F1
#
_cell.length_a   1.000
_cell.length_b   1.000
_cell.length_c   1.000
_cell.angle_alpha   90.00
_cell.angle_beta   90.00
_cell.angle_gamma   90.00
#
_symmetry.space_group_name_H-M   'P 1'
#
loop_
_entity.id
_entity.type
_entity.pdbx_description
1 polymer ?
#
loop_
_entity_poly.entity_id
_entity_poly.type
_entity_poly.pdbx_seq_one_letter_code
_entity_poly.pdbx_strand_id
1 'polypeptide(L)'
;MSSSSFRMSYGQPGSIRSSRSSTQYSTAPKAFSLCGPAGNRISTSTVRTVSSGGSYGNFDLSQAVDQSHINLNEKATMQNLNDRLASYLDKVRCLEAANSKLEVQIREYYETKGPAAERDYSNYWAIINDLKDKIHGATVDNANILLQIDNSKLAADDFRTKFEHELMMRQSVEADIGNLRRLLDQTTLTKADLEMQIEGLQDELAYLKKNHAEDLAAMRSQMSGTVNVEVDAAPQQDLSRVLDEIRSQYEGITDKHRRDQEAWFNDKVTAPPTPPHTEFIHLPPLTPLTRPLQKGALENTLGETEARYSSMLAGYQNQINMMESELANVRSSIEQQGQEYRMLLDIKTRLEQEIATYRSLLETEESRYDLLVLVEAMWLGRWSGLAGHRKVAGSIPGSS
;
A
#
# COMPACT_ATOMS: atom_id res chain seq x y z
N MET A 1 -4.45 12.43 35.89
CA MET A 1 -4.98 11.39 35.00
C MET A 1 -5.88 12.05 33.96
N SER A 2 -5.36 12.33 32.77
CA SER A 2 -6.15 12.73 31.59
C SER A 2 -5.38 12.28 30.35
N SER A 3 -5.89 11.27 29.66
CA SER A 3 -5.29 10.75 28.43
C SER A 3 -5.95 11.42 27.23
N SER A 4 -5.18 12.05 26.34
CA SER A 4 -5.66 12.48 25.03
C SER A 4 -5.07 11.57 23.94
N SER A 5 -5.94 10.78 23.31
CA SER A 5 -5.56 9.82 22.27
C SER A 5 -5.50 10.50 20.90
N PHE A 6 -4.30 10.83 20.42
CA PHE A 6 -4.13 11.34 19.06
C PHE A 6 -4.13 10.18 18.05
N ARG A 7 -5.21 10.04 17.28
CA ARG A 7 -5.36 9.00 16.26
C ARG A 7 -4.88 9.52 14.91
N MET A 8 -3.63 9.25 14.55
CA MET A 8 -3.05 9.75 13.30
C MET A 8 -3.48 8.87 12.12
N SER A 9 -4.27 9.43 11.21
CA SER A 9 -4.76 8.75 10.01
C SER A 9 -3.80 8.99 8.84
N TYR A 10 -3.01 7.97 8.48
CA TYR A 10 -2.15 8.03 7.30
C TYR A 10 -2.97 7.80 6.02
N GLY A 11 -3.04 8.81 5.15
CA GLY A 11 -3.56 8.65 3.79
C GLY A 11 -2.51 8.03 2.87
N GLN A 12 -2.91 7.09 2.01
CA GLN A 12 -2.05 6.50 1.00
C GLN A 12 -1.75 7.48 -0.16
N PRO A 13 -0.56 7.41 -0.79
CA PRO A 13 -0.30 8.10 -2.05
C PRO A 13 -0.99 7.40 -3.23
N GLY A 14 -1.56 8.18 -4.16
CA GLY A 14 -2.23 7.66 -5.35
C GLY A 14 -1.26 7.10 -6.39
N SER A 15 -1.60 5.95 -6.97
CA SER A 15 -0.78 5.30 -8.02
C SER A 15 -1.02 5.91 -9.40
N ILE A 16 0.06 6.30 -10.08
CA ILE A 16 0.05 6.82 -11.45
C ILE A 16 -0.29 5.67 -12.43
N ARG A 17 -1.42 5.77 -13.14
CA ARG A 17 -1.78 4.83 -14.22
C ARG A 17 -1.07 5.21 -15.52
N SER A 18 -0.13 4.38 -15.97
CA SER A 18 0.45 4.47 -17.31
C SER A 18 -0.56 3.97 -18.35
N SER A 19 -0.95 4.84 -19.29
CA SER A 19 -1.85 4.48 -20.38
C SER A 19 -1.06 3.94 -21.57
N ARG A 20 -1.24 2.65 -21.91
CA ARG A 20 -0.80 2.08 -23.18
C ARG A 20 -1.99 1.98 -24.13
N SER A 21 -1.79 2.46 -25.36
CA SER A 21 -2.74 2.39 -26.46
C SER A 21 -2.62 1.05 -27.20
N SER A 22 -3.75 0.54 -27.68
CA SER A 22 -3.77 -0.48 -28.73
C SER A 22 -5.00 -0.28 -29.62
N THR A 23 -4.80 0.33 -30.78
CA THR A 23 -5.82 0.43 -31.83
C THR A 23 -5.96 -0.93 -32.51
N GLN A 24 -7.17 -1.48 -32.58
CA GLN A 24 -7.52 -2.50 -33.57
C GLN A 24 -8.88 -2.22 -34.18
N TYR A 25 -8.90 -2.21 -35.51
CA TYR A 25 -10.10 -2.11 -36.33
C TYR A 25 -10.60 -3.54 -36.61
N SER A 26 -11.91 -3.77 -36.59
CA SER A 26 -12.49 -5.00 -37.14
C SER A 26 -13.93 -4.75 -37.61
N THR A 27 -14.22 -5.26 -38.81
CA THR A 27 -15.42 -4.96 -39.59
C THR A 27 -16.59 -5.87 -39.21
N ALA A 28 -17.82 -5.42 -39.47
CA ALA A 28 -19.04 -6.13 -39.11
C ALA A 28 -19.25 -7.47 -39.86
N PRO A 29 -19.82 -8.50 -39.20
CA PRO A 29 -20.44 -9.62 -39.89
C PRO A 29 -21.88 -9.27 -40.30
N LYS A 30 -22.23 -9.56 -41.56
CA LYS A 30 -23.61 -9.47 -42.05
C LYS A 30 -24.42 -10.67 -41.53
N ALA A 31 -25.62 -10.43 -41.01
CA ALA A 31 -26.51 -11.49 -40.56
C ALA A 31 -26.98 -12.37 -41.74
N PHE A 32 -26.92 -13.69 -41.56
CA PHE A 32 -27.42 -14.68 -42.51
C PHE A 32 -28.93 -14.86 -42.32
N SER A 33 -29.70 -14.80 -43.40
CA SER A 33 -31.14 -15.05 -43.40
C SER A 33 -31.45 -16.54 -43.61
N LEU A 34 -32.05 -17.18 -42.60
CA LEU A 34 -32.73 -18.47 -42.75
C LEU A 34 -34.13 -18.40 -42.14
N CYS A 35 -35.13 -18.27 -43.00
CA CYS A 35 -36.49 -18.78 -42.74
C CYS A 35 -37.23 -18.94 -44.07
N GLY A 36 -37.86 -20.09 -44.25
CA GLY A 36 -38.94 -20.31 -45.22
C GLY A 36 -39.91 -21.33 -44.63
N PRO A 37 -40.86 -21.88 -45.40
CA PRO A 37 -41.47 -21.29 -46.59
C PRO A 37 -43.01 -21.36 -46.52
N ALA A 38 -43.67 -20.20 -46.51
CA ALA A 38 -45.08 -20.05 -46.90
C ALA A 38 -45.26 -18.60 -47.38
N GLY A 39 -45.81 -18.30 -48.56
CA GLY A 39 -46.67 -19.13 -49.39
C GLY A 39 -48.02 -18.45 -49.50
N ASN A 40 -48.12 -17.44 -50.36
CA ASN A 40 -49.36 -17.00 -51.01
C ASN A 40 -49.01 -16.02 -52.15
N ARG A 41 -48.87 -16.57 -53.36
CA ARG A 41 -48.81 -15.76 -54.58
C ARG A 41 -50.22 -15.25 -54.89
N ILE A 42 -50.33 -13.95 -55.13
CA ILE A 42 -51.50 -13.36 -55.78
C ILE A 42 -51.59 -13.94 -57.19
N SER A 43 -52.67 -14.65 -57.49
CA SER A 43 -52.98 -15.14 -58.84
C SER A 43 -54.14 -14.34 -59.43
N THR A 44 -53.84 -13.54 -60.44
CA THR A 44 -54.83 -12.84 -61.27
C THR A 44 -55.47 -13.81 -62.25
N SER A 45 -56.80 -13.91 -62.25
CA SER A 45 -57.54 -14.75 -63.20
C SER A 45 -57.82 -14.01 -64.50
N THR A 46 -57.12 -14.40 -65.57
CA THR A 46 -57.47 -14.01 -66.95
C THR A 46 -58.77 -14.70 -67.37
N VAL A 47 -59.77 -13.93 -67.77
CA VAL A 47 -60.97 -14.46 -68.44
C VAL A 47 -60.66 -14.63 -69.93
N ARG A 48 -60.78 -15.85 -70.45
CA ARG A 48 -60.90 -16.11 -71.89
C ARG A 48 -62.24 -16.77 -72.19
N THR A 49 -62.83 -16.33 -73.30
CA THR A 49 -64.09 -16.81 -73.85
C THR A 49 -64.00 -18.27 -74.33
N VAL A 50 -65.10 -18.99 -74.16
CA VAL A 50 -65.44 -20.16 -74.99
C VAL A 50 -66.86 -20.01 -75.52
N SER A 51 -67.02 -20.25 -76.82
CA SER A 51 -68.31 -20.19 -77.51
C SER A 51 -68.60 -21.55 -78.14
N SER A 52 -69.72 -22.16 -77.76
CA SER A 52 -70.37 -23.28 -78.47
C SER A 52 -71.82 -23.36 -77.97
N GLY A 53 -72.84 -23.57 -78.79
CA GLY A 53 -72.83 -23.83 -80.24
C GLY A 53 -73.86 -24.91 -80.57
N GLY A 54 -74.96 -24.53 -81.24
CA GLY A 54 -76.08 -25.41 -81.59
C GLY A 54 -77.09 -25.64 -80.44
N SER A 55 -78.36 -25.98 -80.70
CA SER A 55 -79.12 -26.03 -81.96
C SER A 55 -80.64 -26.14 -81.66
N TYR A 56 -81.45 -26.15 -82.72
CA TYR A 56 -82.88 -26.51 -82.82
C TYR A 56 -83.91 -25.37 -82.74
N GLY A 57 -84.86 -25.38 -83.69
CA GLY A 57 -86.11 -24.60 -83.60
C GLY A 57 -86.42 -23.61 -84.73
N ASN A 58 -86.17 -23.93 -86.00
CA ASN A 58 -86.75 -23.17 -87.11
C ASN A 58 -88.22 -23.60 -87.30
N PHE A 59 -89.18 -22.71 -86.99
CA PHE A 59 -90.59 -22.92 -87.30
C PHE A 59 -91.19 -21.63 -87.86
N ASP A 60 -91.32 -21.62 -89.19
CA ASP A 60 -92.08 -20.61 -89.92
C ASP A 60 -93.44 -21.23 -90.26
N LEU A 61 -94.51 -20.68 -89.69
CA LEU A 61 -95.88 -21.03 -90.07
C LEU A 61 -96.75 -19.77 -90.02
N SER A 62 -97.33 -19.48 -91.18
CA SER A 62 -98.20 -18.34 -91.42
C SER A 62 -99.49 -18.34 -90.61
N GLN A 63 -100.07 -17.13 -90.50
CA GLN A 63 -101.51 -16.86 -90.41
C GLN A 63 -102.12 -16.82 -89.00
N ALA A 64 -103.22 -16.06 -88.87
CA ALA A 64 -104.01 -15.74 -87.67
C ALA A 64 -103.38 -14.73 -86.68
N VAL A 65 -103.70 -13.45 -86.92
CA VAL A 65 -103.66 -12.37 -85.93
C VAL A 65 -104.70 -12.66 -84.83
N ASP A 66 -104.28 -12.75 -83.56
CA ASP A 66 -105.08 -12.20 -82.44
C ASP A 66 -104.34 -12.09 -81.08
N GLN A 67 -104.28 -10.85 -80.57
CA GLN A 67 -104.16 -10.30 -79.21
C GLN A 67 -103.55 -11.06 -77.99
N SER A 68 -102.94 -12.23 -78.14
CA SER A 68 -102.43 -13.06 -77.03
C SER A 68 -100.92 -12.96 -76.77
N HIS A 69 -100.14 -12.51 -77.76
CA HIS A 69 -98.67 -12.48 -77.70
C HIS A 69 -98.06 -11.40 -76.80
N ILE A 70 -98.80 -10.33 -76.48
CA ILE A 70 -98.27 -9.21 -75.68
C ILE A 70 -98.09 -9.62 -74.20
N ASN A 71 -99.04 -10.37 -73.64
CA ASN A 71 -99.02 -10.81 -72.24
C ASN A 71 -97.90 -11.85 -71.96
N LEU A 72 -97.50 -12.62 -72.98
CA LEU A 72 -96.37 -13.57 -72.88
C LEU A 72 -95.03 -12.83 -72.83
N ASN A 73 -94.89 -11.74 -73.59
CA ASN A 73 -93.68 -10.91 -73.60
C ASN A 73 -93.50 -10.18 -72.26
N GLU A 74 -94.57 -9.59 -71.70
CA GLU A 74 -94.55 -8.94 -70.38
C GLU A 74 -94.27 -9.93 -69.24
N LYS A 75 -94.81 -11.16 -69.32
CA LYS A 75 -94.48 -12.21 -68.36
C LYS A 75 -93.00 -12.66 -68.46
N ALA A 76 -92.45 -12.71 -69.67
CA ALA A 76 -91.04 -13.05 -69.88
C ALA A 76 -90.08 -11.95 -69.40
N THR A 77 -90.41 -10.67 -69.59
CA THR A 77 -89.61 -9.56 -69.04
C THR A 77 -89.69 -9.51 -67.52
N MET A 78 -90.88 -9.73 -66.92
CA MET A 78 -91.02 -9.87 -65.47
C MET A 78 -90.24 -11.07 -64.91
N GLN A 79 -90.20 -12.20 -65.62
CA GLN A 79 -89.36 -13.33 -65.22
C GLN A 79 -87.87 -12.96 -65.26
N ASN A 80 -87.40 -12.32 -66.34
CA ASN A 80 -85.99 -11.89 -66.44
C ASN A 80 -85.59 -10.90 -65.33
N LEU A 81 -86.49 -9.98 -64.96
CA LEU A 81 -86.29 -9.07 -63.82
C LEU A 81 -86.25 -9.82 -62.48
N ASN A 82 -87.12 -10.81 -62.28
CA ASN A 82 -87.12 -11.66 -61.09
C ASN A 82 -85.87 -12.54 -60.99
N ASP A 83 -85.42 -13.15 -62.08
CA ASP A 83 -84.19 -13.95 -62.14
C ASP A 83 -82.97 -13.09 -61.84
N ARG A 84 -82.94 -11.86 -62.37
CA ARG A 84 -81.90 -10.87 -62.07
C ARG A 84 -81.96 -10.42 -60.60
N LEU A 85 -83.14 -10.19 -60.03
CA LEU A 85 -83.32 -9.86 -58.63
C LEU A 85 -82.89 -11.01 -57.71
N ALA A 86 -83.19 -12.26 -58.05
CA ALA A 86 -82.70 -13.43 -57.34
C ALA A 86 -81.16 -13.50 -57.37
N SER A 87 -80.54 -13.26 -58.53
CA SER A 87 -79.07 -13.21 -58.64
C SER A 87 -78.45 -12.08 -57.79
N TYR A 88 -79.13 -10.94 -57.64
CA TYR A 88 -78.69 -9.87 -56.73
C TYR A 88 -78.87 -10.26 -55.26
N LEU A 89 -79.98 -10.90 -54.87
CA LEU A 89 -80.20 -11.37 -53.50
C LEU A 89 -79.15 -12.41 -53.08
N ASP A 90 -78.85 -13.38 -53.95
CA ASP A 90 -77.80 -14.36 -53.66
C ASP A 90 -76.41 -13.71 -53.63
N LYS A 91 -76.15 -12.71 -54.48
CA LYS A 91 -74.91 -11.93 -54.40
C LYS A 91 -74.79 -11.14 -53.10
N VAL A 92 -75.88 -10.54 -52.62
CA VAL A 92 -75.94 -9.85 -51.33
C VAL A 92 -75.66 -10.83 -50.19
N ARG A 93 -76.35 -11.98 -50.13
CA ARG A 93 -76.08 -13.04 -49.14
C ARG A 93 -74.64 -13.51 -49.14
N CYS A 94 -74.03 -13.70 -50.31
CA CYS A 94 -72.61 -14.05 -50.41
C CYS A 94 -71.67 -12.94 -49.91
N LEU A 95 -72.03 -11.67 -50.11
CA LEU A 95 -71.27 -10.52 -49.61
C LEU A 95 -71.44 -10.32 -48.10
N GLU A 96 -72.63 -10.54 -47.55
CA GLU A 96 -72.91 -10.55 -46.10
C GLU A 96 -72.15 -11.68 -45.38
N ALA A 97 -72.16 -12.89 -45.95
CA ALA A 97 -71.36 -14.01 -45.45
C ALA A 97 -69.85 -13.78 -45.56
N ALA A 98 -69.38 -13.07 -46.60
CA ALA A 98 -67.98 -12.67 -46.72
C ALA A 98 -67.61 -11.57 -45.72
N ASN A 99 -68.45 -10.56 -45.52
CA ASN A 99 -68.23 -9.49 -44.54
C ASN A 99 -68.22 -10.03 -43.12
N SER A 100 -69.20 -10.85 -42.71
CA SER A 100 -69.22 -11.44 -41.37
C SER A 100 -67.98 -12.31 -41.11
N LYS A 101 -67.47 -13.03 -42.12
CA LYS A 101 -66.19 -13.75 -42.01
C LYS A 101 -65.00 -12.80 -41.85
N LEU A 102 -64.95 -11.72 -42.63
CA LEU A 102 -63.89 -10.70 -42.53
C LEU A 102 -63.92 -9.97 -41.18
N GLU A 103 -65.10 -9.64 -40.65
CA GLU A 103 -65.27 -9.03 -39.33
C GLU A 103 -64.74 -9.93 -38.20
N VAL A 104 -65.00 -11.23 -38.27
CA VAL A 104 -64.44 -12.21 -37.32
C VAL A 104 -62.91 -12.27 -37.45
N GLN A 105 -62.37 -12.34 -38.67
CA GLN A 105 -60.92 -12.36 -38.90
C GLN A 105 -60.23 -11.06 -38.46
N ILE A 106 -60.87 -9.91 -38.64
CA ILE A 106 -60.39 -8.61 -38.15
C ILE A 106 -60.38 -8.59 -36.62
N ARG A 107 -61.42 -9.11 -35.97
CA ARG A 107 -61.50 -9.20 -34.50
C ARG A 107 -60.41 -10.11 -33.94
N GLU A 108 -60.27 -11.32 -34.47
CA GLU A 108 -59.22 -12.28 -34.10
C GLU A 108 -57.81 -11.70 -34.34
N TYR A 109 -57.60 -10.95 -35.42
CA TYR A 109 -56.35 -10.24 -35.67
C TYR A 109 -56.08 -9.16 -34.62
N TYR A 110 -57.07 -8.36 -34.22
CA TYR A 110 -56.89 -7.36 -33.16
C TYR A 110 -56.72 -7.97 -31.77
N GLU A 111 -57.30 -9.15 -31.50
CA GLU A 111 -57.10 -9.89 -30.25
C GLU A 111 -55.71 -10.54 -30.19
N THR A 112 -55.22 -11.12 -31.29
CA THR A 112 -53.93 -11.84 -31.34
C THR A 112 -52.72 -11.00 -31.74
N LYS A 113 -52.92 -9.85 -32.39
CA LYS A 113 -51.88 -8.92 -32.89
C LYS A 113 -52.15 -7.45 -32.53
N GLY A 114 -53.15 -7.17 -31.70
CA GLY A 114 -53.36 -5.84 -31.16
C GLY A 114 -52.13 -5.32 -30.42
N PRO A 115 -51.97 -3.99 -30.28
CA PRO A 115 -50.82 -3.38 -29.60
C PRO A 115 -50.70 -3.75 -28.10
N ALA A 116 -51.71 -4.40 -27.53
CA ALA A 116 -51.74 -4.92 -26.16
C ALA A 116 -51.74 -6.45 -26.08
N ALA A 117 -51.55 -7.18 -27.20
CA ALA A 117 -51.22 -8.60 -27.13
C ALA A 117 -49.81 -8.72 -26.52
N GLU A 118 -49.74 -9.17 -25.26
CA GLU A 118 -48.50 -9.21 -24.49
C GLU A 118 -47.43 -9.98 -25.27
N ARG A 119 -46.41 -9.26 -25.75
CA ARG A 119 -45.21 -9.88 -26.30
C ARG A 119 -44.49 -10.55 -25.13
N ASP A 120 -44.31 -11.86 -25.20
CA ASP A 120 -43.61 -12.64 -24.18
C ASP A 120 -42.12 -12.27 -24.08
N TYR A 121 -41.82 -11.22 -23.31
CA TYR A 121 -40.45 -10.79 -23.03
C TYR A 121 -39.72 -11.70 -22.03
N SER A 122 -40.39 -12.74 -21.50
CA SER A 122 -39.84 -13.66 -20.48
C SER A 122 -38.46 -14.24 -20.86
N ASN A 123 -38.29 -14.65 -22.11
CA ASN A 123 -37.01 -15.18 -22.61
C ASN A 123 -35.88 -14.13 -22.57
N TYR A 124 -36.20 -12.87 -22.86
CA TYR A 124 -35.22 -11.78 -22.76
C TYR A 124 -34.89 -11.46 -21.30
N TRP A 125 -35.88 -11.50 -20.39
CA TRP A 125 -35.65 -11.34 -18.96
C TRP A 125 -34.75 -12.44 -18.37
N ALA A 126 -34.94 -13.70 -18.79
CA ALA A 126 -34.08 -14.80 -18.39
C ALA A 126 -32.61 -14.57 -18.82
N ILE A 127 -32.38 -14.17 -20.07
CA ILE A 127 -31.03 -13.84 -20.59
C ILE A 127 -30.44 -12.62 -19.85
N ILE A 128 -31.24 -11.58 -19.62
CA ILE A 128 -30.80 -10.37 -18.90
C ILE A 128 -30.40 -10.70 -17.45
N ASN A 129 -31.12 -11.60 -16.78
CA ASN A 129 -30.80 -12.00 -15.41
C ASN A 129 -29.55 -12.89 -15.36
N ASP A 130 -29.41 -13.88 -16.24
CA ASP A 130 -28.18 -14.68 -16.39
C ASP A 130 -26.94 -13.81 -16.67
N LEU A 131 -27.08 -12.78 -17.52
CA LEU A 131 -26.01 -11.80 -17.75
C LEU A 131 -25.70 -10.93 -16.52
N LYS A 132 -26.72 -10.50 -15.76
CA LYS A 132 -26.52 -9.77 -14.49
C LYS A 132 -25.82 -10.63 -13.45
N ASP A 133 -26.21 -11.90 -13.31
CA ASP A 133 -25.62 -12.84 -12.36
C ASP A 133 -24.15 -13.13 -12.72
N LYS A 134 -23.85 -13.28 -14.01
CA LYS A 134 -22.46 -13.38 -14.52
C LYS A 134 -21.63 -12.12 -14.25
N ILE A 135 -22.19 -10.93 -14.45
CA ILE A 135 -21.53 -9.65 -14.12
C ILE A 135 -21.30 -9.56 -12.61
N HIS A 136 -22.27 -9.95 -11.79
CA HIS A 136 -22.15 -9.93 -10.33
C HIS A 136 -21.09 -10.91 -9.83
N GLY A 137 -21.10 -12.16 -10.30
CA GLY A 137 -20.07 -13.16 -10.03
C GLY A 137 -18.68 -12.66 -10.42
N ALA A 138 -18.50 -12.18 -11.66
CA ALA A 138 -17.23 -11.61 -12.11
C ALA A 138 -16.78 -10.37 -11.30
N THR A 139 -17.71 -9.58 -10.75
CA THR A 139 -17.41 -8.45 -9.86
C THR A 139 -16.91 -8.93 -8.50
N VAL A 140 -17.55 -9.96 -7.92
CA VAL A 140 -17.14 -10.58 -6.66
C VAL A 140 -15.79 -11.29 -6.82
N ASP A 141 -15.57 -12.02 -7.91
CA ASP A 141 -14.29 -12.68 -8.22
C ASP A 141 -13.15 -11.66 -8.39
N ASN A 142 -13.42 -10.53 -9.06
CA ASN A 142 -12.45 -9.44 -9.19
C ASN A 142 -12.11 -8.83 -7.81
N ALA A 143 -13.11 -8.59 -6.96
CA ALA A 143 -12.89 -8.14 -5.59
C ALA A 143 -12.07 -9.15 -4.76
N ASN A 144 -12.35 -10.45 -4.88
CA ASN A 144 -11.56 -11.52 -4.24
C ASN A 144 -10.11 -11.53 -4.72
N ILE A 145 -9.87 -11.38 -6.03
CA ILE A 145 -8.51 -11.29 -6.60
C ILE A 145 -7.78 -10.05 -6.09
N LEU A 146 -8.44 -8.89 -6.01
CA LEU A 146 -7.85 -7.66 -5.45
C LEU A 146 -7.45 -7.85 -3.97
N LEU A 147 -8.31 -8.47 -3.16
CA LEU A 147 -8.00 -8.79 -1.76
C LEU A 147 -6.82 -9.76 -1.64
N GLN A 148 -6.72 -10.78 -2.51
CA GLN A 148 -5.56 -11.68 -2.54
C GLN A 148 -4.27 -10.97 -2.94
N ILE A 149 -4.34 -10.06 -3.92
CA ILE A 149 -3.21 -9.23 -4.34
C ILE A 149 -2.74 -8.35 -3.17
N ASP A 150 -3.65 -7.67 -2.47
CA ASP A 150 -3.28 -6.79 -1.37
C ASP A 150 -2.79 -7.56 -0.14
N ASN A 151 -3.37 -8.73 0.16
CA ASN A 151 -2.83 -9.64 1.18
C ASN A 151 -1.40 -10.12 0.82
N SER A 152 -1.16 -10.46 -0.45
CA SER A 152 0.16 -10.87 -0.93
C SER A 152 1.20 -9.75 -0.86
N LYS A 153 0.79 -8.50 -1.14
CA LYS A 153 1.65 -7.31 -0.97
C LYS A 153 1.99 -7.07 0.50
N LEU A 154 0.99 -7.09 1.38
CA LEU A 154 1.21 -6.93 2.83
C LEU A 154 2.17 -7.99 3.37
N ALA A 155 2.02 -9.25 2.95
CA ALA A 155 2.96 -10.32 3.31
C ALA A 155 4.37 -10.05 2.76
N ALA A 156 4.50 -9.55 1.53
CA ALA A 156 5.80 -9.19 0.94
C ALA A 156 6.48 -8.03 1.68
N ASP A 157 5.73 -6.99 2.07
CA ASP A 157 6.23 -5.85 2.85
C ASP A 157 6.61 -6.27 4.29
N ASP A 158 5.86 -7.18 4.89
CA ASP A 158 6.20 -7.83 6.17
C ASP A 158 7.51 -8.63 6.09
N PHE A 159 7.74 -9.36 4.99
CA PHE A 159 9.01 -10.07 4.79
C PHE A 159 10.16 -9.12 4.47
N ARG A 160 9.89 -8.04 3.72
CA ARG A 160 10.87 -7.00 3.42
C ARG A 160 11.38 -6.33 4.68
N THR A 161 10.49 -5.86 5.55
CA THR A 161 10.86 -5.18 6.80
C THR A 161 11.61 -6.11 7.76
N LYS A 162 11.22 -7.39 7.85
CA LYS A 162 11.97 -8.42 8.59
C LYS A 162 13.38 -8.63 8.01
N PHE A 163 13.51 -8.71 6.70
CA PHE A 163 14.82 -8.84 6.02
C PHE A 163 15.70 -7.61 6.25
N GLU A 164 15.15 -6.40 6.15
CA GLU A 164 15.88 -5.16 6.42
C GLU A 164 16.35 -5.09 7.87
N HIS A 165 15.52 -5.50 8.85
CA HIS A 165 15.91 -5.60 10.25
C HIS A 165 17.02 -6.64 10.49
N GLU A 166 16.87 -7.86 9.96
CA GLU A 166 17.87 -8.92 10.08
C GLU A 166 19.20 -8.52 9.43
N LEU A 167 19.16 -7.85 8.26
CA LEU A 167 20.34 -7.33 7.59
C LEU A 167 21.09 -6.30 8.45
N MET A 168 20.37 -5.37 9.09
CA MET A 168 20.97 -4.38 10.00
C MET A 168 21.58 -5.05 11.24
N MET A 169 20.89 -6.02 11.85
CA MET A 169 21.42 -6.81 12.97
C MET A 169 22.69 -7.56 12.57
N ARG A 170 22.69 -8.22 11.40
CA ARG A 170 23.84 -8.94 10.84
C ARG A 170 25.03 -8.00 10.61
N GLN A 171 24.79 -6.81 10.04
CA GLN A 171 25.83 -5.80 9.83
C GLN A 171 26.44 -5.29 11.15
N SER A 172 25.63 -5.10 12.19
CA SER A 172 26.13 -4.77 13.54
C SER A 172 27.05 -5.87 14.07
N VAL A 173 26.60 -7.13 14.02
CA VAL A 173 27.39 -8.28 14.49
C VAL A 173 28.68 -8.47 13.68
N GLU A 174 28.66 -8.22 12.37
CA GLU A 174 29.88 -8.24 11.54
C GLU A 174 30.86 -7.12 11.91
N ALA A 175 30.37 -5.91 12.22
CA ALA A 175 31.20 -4.82 12.71
C ALA A 175 31.83 -5.16 14.07
N ASP A 176 31.06 -5.75 14.99
CA ASP A 176 31.53 -6.21 16.30
C ASP A 176 32.58 -7.32 16.17
N ILE A 177 32.37 -8.30 15.29
CA ILE A 177 33.38 -9.33 14.97
C ILE A 177 34.65 -8.70 14.41
N GLY A 178 34.53 -7.70 13.54
CA GLY A 178 35.67 -6.94 13.01
C GLY A 178 36.45 -6.19 14.11
N ASN A 179 35.74 -5.59 15.06
CA ASN A 179 36.34 -4.89 16.19
C ASN A 179 36.99 -5.86 17.19
N LEU A 180 36.36 -7.00 17.49
CA LEU A 180 36.91 -8.05 18.35
C LEU A 180 38.18 -8.67 17.76
N ARG A 181 38.25 -8.86 16.43
CA ARG A 181 39.48 -9.28 15.75
C ARG A 181 40.61 -8.27 15.91
N ARG A 182 40.35 -6.98 15.69
CA ARG A 182 41.34 -5.91 15.93
C ARG A 182 41.81 -5.85 17.39
N LEU A 183 40.92 -6.06 18.36
CA LEU A 183 41.28 -6.14 19.77
C LEU A 183 42.14 -7.38 20.09
N LEU A 184 41.87 -8.52 19.46
CA LEU A 184 42.71 -9.72 19.57
C LEU A 184 44.10 -9.48 18.97
N ASP A 185 44.19 -8.87 17.79
CA ASP A 185 45.47 -8.53 17.16
C ASP A 185 46.27 -7.55 18.02
N GLN A 186 45.63 -6.48 18.52
CA GLN A 186 46.26 -5.49 19.39
C GLN A 186 46.74 -6.10 20.72
N THR A 187 45.93 -6.94 21.36
CA THR A 187 46.33 -7.61 22.62
C THR A 187 47.44 -8.63 22.40
N THR A 188 47.46 -9.30 21.24
CA THR A 188 48.55 -10.20 20.85
C THR A 188 49.86 -9.43 20.63
N LEU A 189 49.81 -8.25 20.00
CA LEU A 189 50.98 -7.37 19.85
C LEU A 189 51.50 -6.86 21.20
N THR A 190 50.62 -6.39 22.09
CA THR A 190 51.05 -5.95 23.44
C THR A 190 51.58 -7.10 24.28
N LYS A 191 51.07 -8.31 24.08
CA LYS A 191 51.59 -9.51 24.74
C LYS A 191 53.02 -9.80 24.26
N ALA A 192 53.26 -9.79 22.95
CA ALA A 192 54.59 -10.03 22.38
C ALA A 192 55.62 -8.96 22.81
N ASP A 193 55.21 -7.70 22.90
CA ASP A 193 56.05 -6.61 23.42
C ASP A 193 56.42 -6.83 24.91
N LEU A 194 55.46 -7.22 25.75
CA LEU A 194 55.73 -7.56 27.15
C LEU A 194 56.59 -8.82 27.30
N GLU A 195 56.41 -9.84 26.45
CA GLU A 195 57.27 -11.03 26.42
C GLU A 195 58.72 -10.65 26.07
N MET A 196 58.94 -9.77 25.08
CA MET A 196 60.25 -9.23 24.74
C MET A 196 60.87 -8.39 25.87
N GLN A 197 60.08 -7.56 26.57
CA GLN A 197 60.55 -6.82 27.75
C GLN A 197 60.97 -7.76 28.90
N ILE A 198 60.22 -8.85 29.12
CA ILE A 198 60.55 -9.86 30.13
C ILE A 198 61.84 -10.60 29.77
N GLU A 199 62.03 -10.99 28.50
CA GLU A 199 63.26 -11.64 28.02
C GLU A 199 64.47 -10.72 28.18
N GLY A 200 64.37 -9.44 27.77
CA GLY A 200 65.43 -8.45 27.96
C GLY A 200 65.82 -8.22 29.42
N LEU A 201 64.84 -8.17 30.34
CA LEU A 201 65.10 -8.06 31.77
C LEU A 201 65.71 -9.34 32.36
N GLN A 202 65.38 -10.52 31.83
CA GLN A 202 66.01 -11.79 32.23
C GLN A 202 67.48 -11.84 31.79
N ASP A 203 67.79 -11.38 30.58
CA ASP A 203 69.15 -11.26 30.07
C ASP A 203 69.98 -10.23 30.86
N GLU A 204 69.42 -9.06 31.19
CA GLU A 204 70.09 -8.08 32.05
C GLU A 204 70.39 -8.66 33.45
N LEU A 205 69.44 -9.37 34.04
CA LEU A 205 69.59 -10.03 35.34
C LEU A 205 70.68 -11.13 35.28
N ALA A 206 70.72 -11.92 34.19
CA ALA A 206 71.76 -12.91 33.94
C ALA A 206 73.15 -12.25 33.76
N TYR A 207 73.23 -11.15 33.01
CA TYR A 207 74.44 -10.37 32.82
C TYR A 207 74.96 -9.79 34.14
N LEU A 208 74.12 -9.16 34.94
CA LEU A 208 74.47 -8.60 36.25
C LEU A 208 74.93 -9.69 37.23
N LYS A 209 74.28 -10.86 37.26
CA LYS A 209 74.71 -12.02 38.05
C LYS A 209 76.09 -12.53 37.63
N LYS A 210 76.34 -12.63 36.32
CA LYS A 210 77.63 -13.04 35.77
C LYS A 210 78.72 -12.04 36.13
N ASN A 211 78.49 -10.75 35.88
CA ASN A 211 79.44 -9.69 36.22
C ASN A 211 79.77 -9.67 37.72
N HIS A 212 78.76 -9.79 38.59
CA HIS A 212 78.99 -9.88 40.04
C HIS A 212 79.77 -11.14 40.45
N ALA A 213 79.55 -12.28 39.79
CA ALA A 213 80.34 -13.49 40.03
C ALA A 213 81.81 -13.34 39.59
N GLU A 214 82.06 -12.63 38.48
CA GLU A 214 83.39 -12.29 37.98
C GLU A 214 84.09 -11.27 38.90
N ASP A 215 83.40 -10.22 39.35
CA ASP A 215 83.89 -9.25 40.35
C ASP A 215 84.25 -9.93 41.68
N LEU A 216 83.40 -10.84 42.18
CA LEU A 216 83.68 -11.62 43.38
C LEU A 216 84.88 -12.56 43.20
N ALA A 217 85.05 -13.15 42.02
CA ALA A 217 86.22 -13.97 41.70
C ALA A 217 87.50 -13.11 41.66
N ALA A 218 87.45 -11.92 41.04
CA ALA A 218 88.54 -10.96 41.01
C ALA A 218 88.92 -10.49 42.42
N MET A 219 87.95 -10.07 43.25
CA MET A 219 88.16 -9.67 44.64
C MET A 219 88.73 -10.81 45.49
N ARG A 220 88.24 -12.05 45.33
CA ARG A 220 88.84 -13.23 45.99
C ARG A 220 90.27 -13.48 45.55
N SER A 221 90.60 -13.28 44.27
CA SER A 221 91.98 -13.42 43.76
C SER A 221 92.92 -12.35 44.32
N GLN A 222 92.44 -11.10 44.50
CA GLN A 222 93.19 -10.03 45.15
C GLN A 222 93.38 -10.31 46.64
N MET A 223 92.32 -10.73 47.34
CA MET A 223 92.37 -11.12 48.76
C MET A 223 93.26 -12.35 48.98
N SER A 224 93.40 -13.25 48.01
CA SER A 224 94.33 -14.38 48.07
C SER A 224 95.81 -13.96 48.10
N GLY A 225 96.13 -12.70 47.79
CA GLY A 225 97.46 -12.10 47.99
C GLY A 225 97.69 -11.53 49.39
N THR A 226 96.63 -11.28 50.16
CA THR A 226 96.72 -10.90 51.58
C THR A 226 96.68 -12.16 52.44
N VAL A 227 97.74 -12.39 53.22
CA VAL A 227 97.88 -13.53 54.12
C VAL A 227 96.68 -13.61 55.07
N ASN A 228 95.85 -14.65 54.92
CA ASN A 228 94.74 -14.92 55.83
C ASN A 228 95.31 -15.42 57.17
N VAL A 229 95.62 -14.49 58.07
CA VAL A 229 96.01 -14.82 59.45
C VAL A 229 94.73 -15.20 60.21
N GLU A 230 94.31 -16.44 60.03
CA GLU A 230 93.29 -17.07 60.87
C GLU A 230 93.87 -17.26 62.27
N VAL A 231 93.80 -16.20 63.08
CA VAL A 231 93.90 -16.34 64.53
C VAL A 231 92.61 -17.04 64.96
N ASP A 232 92.75 -18.27 65.45
CA ASP A 232 91.65 -19.11 65.94
C ASP A 232 90.94 -18.42 67.12
N ALA A 233 89.93 -17.62 66.80
CA ALA A 233 89.10 -16.90 67.74
C ALA A 233 87.96 -17.83 68.19
N ALA A 234 87.90 -18.07 69.50
CA ALA A 234 86.93 -18.97 70.11
C ALA A 234 85.47 -18.69 69.65
N PRO A 235 84.61 -19.72 69.58
CA PRO A 235 83.31 -19.65 68.91
C PRO A 235 82.52 -18.38 69.22
N GLN A 236 82.36 -17.53 68.20
CA GLN A 236 81.66 -16.26 68.32
C GLN A 236 80.23 -16.50 68.79
N GLN A 237 79.81 -15.75 69.82
CA GLN A 237 78.47 -15.87 70.39
C GLN A 237 77.42 -15.65 69.29
N ASP A 238 76.55 -16.64 69.10
CA ASP A 238 75.59 -16.65 68.00
C ASP A 238 74.59 -15.49 68.14
N LEU A 239 74.83 -14.45 67.33
CA LEU A 239 74.05 -13.21 67.37
C LEU A 239 72.59 -13.46 66.96
N SER A 240 72.32 -14.50 66.16
CA SER A 240 70.95 -14.87 65.79
C SER A 240 70.15 -15.29 67.01
N ARG A 241 70.73 -16.16 67.86
CA ARG A 241 70.14 -16.58 69.13
C ARG A 241 69.92 -15.41 70.09
N VAL A 242 70.87 -14.47 70.19
CA VAL A 242 70.71 -13.28 71.04
C VAL A 242 69.60 -12.36 70.52
N LEU A 243 69.49 -12.18 69.20
CA LEU A 243 68.44 -11.38 68.57
C LEU A 243 67.06 -12.03 68.67
N ASP A 244 66.96 -13.35 68.56
CA ASP A 244 65.71 -14.09 68.75
C ASP A 244 65.27 -14.12 70.22
N GLU A 245 66.21 -14.20 71.17
CA GLU A 245 65.91 -14.04 72.60
C GLU A 245 65.41 -12.61 72.90
N ILE A 246 66.05 -11.58 72.33
CA ILE A 246 65.56 -10.20 72.43
C ILE A 246 64.16 -10.05 71.79
N ARG A 247 63.92 -10.64 70.61
CA ARG A 247 62.59 -10.61 69.95
C ARG A 247 61.54 -11.28 70.84
N SER A 248 61.84 -12.44 71.41
CA SER A 248 60.95 -13.16 72.33
C SER A 248 60.62 -12.35 73.59
N GLN A 249 61.61 -11.64 74.15
CA GLN A 249 61.37 -10.72 75.28
C GLN A 249 60.43 -9.58 74.88
N TYR A 250 60.63 -8.95 73.71
CA TYR A 250 59.74 -7.89 73.22
C TYR A 250 58.33 -8.39 72.92
N GLU A 251 58.16 -9.52 72.25
CA GLU A 251 56.87 -10.15 72.01
C GLU A 251 56.15 -10.45 73.34
N GLY A 252 56.85 -11.03 74.31
CA GLY A 252 56.31 -11.31 75.65
C GLY A 252 55.90 -10.05 76.42
N ILE A 253 56.60 -8.92 76.24
CA ILE A 253 56.23 -7.62 76.80
C ILE A 253 55.00 -7.06 76.09
N THR A 254 54.96 -7.07 74.76
CA THR A 254 53.81 -6.59 73.98
C THR A 254 52.55 -7.38 74.29
N ASP A 255 52.65 -8.71 74.41
CA ASP A 255 51.51 -9.57 74.74
C ASP A 255 51.04 -9.40 76.19
N LYS A 256 51.94 -9.08 77.13
CA LYS A 256 51.54 -8.62 78.47
C LYS A 256 50.79 -7.29 78.38
N HIS A 257 51.37 -6.28 77.72
CA HIS A 257 50.76 -4.96 77.57
C HIS A 257 49.38 -5.03 76.92
N ARG A 258 49.20 -5.88 75.91
CA ARG A 258 47.91 -6.16 75.27
C ARG A 258 46.92 -6.79 76.25
N ARG A 259 47.32 -7.84 76.98
CA ARG A 259 46.47 -8.48 78.01
C ARG A 259 46.11 -7.54 79.16
N ASP A 260 47.03 -6.67 79.58
CA ASP A 260 46.81 -5.68 80.62
C ASP A 260 45.86 -4.56 80.14
N GLN A 261 45.95 -4.15 78.86
CA GLN A 261 44.98 -3.25 78.22
C GLN A 261 43.60 -3.90 78.04
N GLU A 262 43.53 -5.17 77.62
CA GLU A 262 42.28 -5.94 77.53
C GLU A 262 41.63 -6.09 78.92
N ALA A 263 42.41 -6.38 79.97
CA ALA A 263 41.94 -6.46 81.34
C ALA A 263 41.44 -5.11 81.87
N TRP A 264 42.19 -4.02 81.64
CA TRP A 264 41.80 -2.66 82.00
C TRP A 264 40.52 -2.21 81.28
N PHE A 265 40.39 -2.56 79.99
CA PHE A 265 39.19 -2.26 79.22
C PHE A 265 37.98 -3.06 79.72
N ASN A 266 38.15 -4.35 80.03
CA ASN A 266 37.09 -5.18 80.61
C ASN A 266 36.65 -4.69 82.00
N ASP A 267 37.58 -4.23 82.85
CA ASP A 267 37.27 -3.57 84.12
C ASP A 267 36.42 -2.30 83.90
N LYS A 268 36.83 -1.45 82.94
CA LYS A 268 36.08 -0.26 82.53
C LYS A 268 34.71 -0.53 81.90
N VAL A 269 34.54 -1.66 81.22
CA VAL A 269 33.26 -2.09 80.61
C VAL A 269 32.33 -2.75 81.63
N THR A 270 32.88 -3.36 82.69
CA THR A 270 32.11 -4.01 83.76
C THR A 270 31.66 -3.01 84.84
N ALA A 271 32.35 -1.88 84.98
CA ALA A 271 31.95 -0.78 85.86
C ALA A 271 30.82 0.08 85.23
N PRO A 272 29.77 0.47 85.99
CA PRO A 272 28.69 1.32 85.47
C PRO A 272 29.18 2.75 85.12
N PRO A 273 28.57 3.41 84.13
CA PRO A 273 29.12 4.62 83.52
C PRO A 273 29.04 5.86 84.41
N THR A 274 30.19 6.44 84.73
CA THR A 274 30.32 7.85 85.13
C THR A 274 30.61 8.74 83.91
N PRO A 275 30.09 9.99 83.88
CA PRO A 275 30.15 10.85 82.70
C PRO A 275 31.60 11.32 82.38
N PRO A 276 31.86 11.71 81.11
CA PRO A 276 33.22 11.87 80.61
C PRO A 276 33.90 13.14 81.13
N HIS A 277 35.10 12.98 81.67
CA HIS A 277 36.07 14.08 81.75
C HIS A 277 37.05 13.98 80.58
N THR A 278 37.18 15.12 79.90
CA THR A 278 38.11 15.42 78.82
C THR A 278 39.56 15.10 79.21
N GLU A 279 40.37 14.60 78.27
CA GLU A 279 41.64 15.26 77.93
C GLU A 279 42.23 14.74 76.61
N PHE A 280 42.65 15.68 75.77
CA PHE A 280 43.16 15.44 74.42
C PHE A 280 44.69 15.33 74.52
N ILE A 281 45.23 14.11 74.66
CA ILE A 281 46.68 13.91 74.79
C ILE A 281 47.30 13.69 73.41
N HIS A 282 48.09 14.68 72.99
CA HIS A 282 48.87 14.64 71.75
C HIS A 282 50.00 13.60 71.84
N LEU A 283 50.09 12.73 70.83
CA LEU A 283 51.22 11.81 70.62
C LEU A 283 51.79 12.04 69.20
N PRO A 284 53.12 12.25 69.04
CA PRO A 284 53.71 12.53 67.74
C PRO A 284 53.92 11.23 66.93
N PRO A 285 53.48 11.14 65.67
CA PRO A 285 53.75 9.98 64.84
C PRO A 285 55.16 10.03 64.24
N LEU A 286 55.91 8.95 64.43
CA LEU A 286 57.24 8.74 63.85
C LEU A 286 57.19 8.63 62.31
N THR A 287 58.25 9.15 61.68
CA THR A 287 58.78 8.83 60.33
C THR A 287 57.85 8.88 59.10
N PRO A 288 58.09 9.84 58.18
CA PRO A 288 57.50 9.84 56.84
C PRO A 288 58.54 10.03 55.71
N LEU A 289 59.21 8.96 55.27
CA LEU A 289 59.99 8.99 54.00
C LEU A 289 59.51 8.00 52.92
N THR A 290 58.71 6.98 53.26
CA THR A 290 58.14 6.04 52.28
C THR A 290 56.68 6.33 51.89
N ARG A 291 56.01 7.26 52.58
CA ARG A 291 54.60 7.62 52.33
C ARG A 291 54.31 8.66 51.23
N PRO A 292 55.15 9.68 50.93
CA PRO A 292 54.75 10.72 49.96
C PRO A 292 54.75 10.22 48.51
N LEU A 293 55.68 9.34 48.14
CA LEU A 293 55.78 8.83 46.76
C LEU A 293 54.61 7.91 46.37
N GLN A 294 54.16 7.04 47.29
CA GLN A 294 52.98 6.20 47.04
C GLN A 294 51.69 7.04 47.01
N LYS A 295 51.57 8.10 47.83
CA LYS A 295 50.45 9.03 47.73
C LYS A 295 50.42 9.78 46.41
N GLY A 296 51.54 10.39 46.00
CA GLY A 296 51.61 11.13 44.73
C GLY A 296 51.33 10.25 43.50
N ALA A 297 51.75 8.98 43.51
CA ALA A 297 51.43 8.03 42.44
C ALA A 297 49.92 7.70 42.39
N LEU A 298 49.28 7.49 43.55
CA LEU A 298 47.84 7.24 43.65
C LEU A 298 47.01 8.48 43.29
N GLU A 299 47.45 9.67 43.70
CA GLU A 299 46.82 10.95 43.36
C GLU A 299 46.94 11.26 41.86
N ASN A 300 48.08 10.99 41.23
CA ASN A 300 48.24 11.11 39.77
C ASN A 300 47.37 10.12 39.00
N THR A 301 47.34 8.84 39.39
CA THR A 301 46.48 7.84 38.70
C THR A 301 45.00 8.15 38.88
N LEU A 302 44.58 8.67 40.05
CA LEU A 302 43.22 9.17 40.25
C LEU A 302 42.92 10.33 39.28
N GLY A 303 43.75 11.37 39.26
CA GLY A 303 43.58 12.52 38.37
C GLY A 303 43.60 12.16 36.88
N GLU A 304 44.41 11.18 36.46
CA GLU A 304 44.43 10.67 35.10
C GLU A 304 43.12 9.92 34.75
N THR A 305 42.58 9.11 35.66
CA THR A 305 41.27 8.48 35.44
C THR A 305 40.13 9.49 35.40
N GLU A 306 40.13 10.50 36.28
CA GLU A 306 39.15 11.60 36.27
C GLU A 306 39.22 12.41 34.98
N ALA A 307 40.43 12.74 34.49
CA ALA A 307 40.62 13.41 33.21
C ALA A 307 40.12 12.57 32.04
N ARG A 308 40.35 11.25 32.06
CA ARG A 308 39.86 10.32 31.02
C ARG A 308 38.33 10.22 31.00
N TYR A 309 37.69 10.13 32.17
CA TYR A 309 36.22 10.13 32.26
C TYR A 309 35.63 11.50 31.88
N SER A 310 36.25 12.61 32.27
CA SER A 310 35.87 13.96 31.86
C SER A 310 35.93 14.14 30.33
N SER A 311 37.01 13.66 29.69
CA SER A 311 37.15 13.66 28.23
C SER A 311 36.08 12.80 27.54
N MET A 312 35.75 11.63 28.09
CA MET A 312 34.70 10.75 27.58
C MET A 312 33.31 11.38 27.70
N LEU A 313 33.00 12.00 28.84
CA LEU A 313 31.75 12.75 29.06
C LEU A 313 31.63 13.95 28.12
N ALA A 314 32.71 14.69 27.88
CA ALA A 314 32.74 15.77 26.89
C ALA A 314 32.51 15.24 25.46
N GLY A 315 33.05 14.07 25.13
CA GLY A 315 32.77 13.36 23.87
C GLY A 315 31.28 13.03 23.70
N TYR A 316 30.65 12.44 24.72
CA TYR A 316 29.21 12.16 24.70
C TYR A 316 28.37 13.44 24.63
N GLN A 317 28.74 14.51 25.35
CA GLN A 317 28.04 15.79 25.27
C GLN A 317 28.12 16.40 23.86
N ASN A 318 29.27 16.31 23.19
CA ASN A 318 29.39 16.77 21.81
C ASN A 318 28.52 15.94 20.85
N GLN A 319 28.41 14.63 21.04
CA GLN A 319 27.53 13.78 20.24
C GLN A 319 26.04 14.11 20.48
N ILE A 320 25.65 14.38 21.73
CA ILE A 320 24.30 14.85 22.07
C ILE A 320 24.01 16.17 21.37
N ASN A 321 24.88 17.18 21.50
CA ASN A 321 24.73 18.49 20.87
C ASN A 321 24.59 18.38 19.33
N MET A 322 25.34 17.46 18.70
CA MET A 322 25.25 17.20 17.26
C MET A 322 23.88 16.63 16.87
N MET A 323 23.40 15.58 17.57
CA MET A 323 22.09 14.99 17.31
C MET A 323 20.94 15.96 17.61
N GLU A 324 21.06 16.81 18.64
CA GLU A 324 20.10 17.87 18.93
C GLU A 324 20.05 18.92 17.81
N SER A 325 21.19 19.28 17.23
CA SER A 325 21.26 20.16 16.07
C SER A 325 20.62 19.55 14.83
N GLU A 326 20.89 18.27 14.54
CA GLU A 326 20.24 17.54 13.44
C GLU A 326 18.72 17.47 13.63
N LEU A 327 18.24 17.17 14.84
CA LEU A 327 16.81 17.17 15.17
C LEU A 327 16.18 18.56 15.02
N ALA A 328 16.87 19.64 15.41
CA ALA A 328 16.40 21.00 15.20
C ALA A 328 16.30 21.36 13.71
N ASN A 329 17.31 21.00 12.91
CA ASN A 329 17.32 21.21 11.46
C ASN A 329 16.19 20.45 10.76
N VAL A 330 15.97 19.17 11.11
CA VAL A 330 14.88 18.36 10.55
C VAL A 330 13.51 18.92 10.94
N ARG A 331 13.32 19.36 12.20
CA ARG A 331 12.08 20.04 12.63
C ARG A 331 11.79 21.31 11.83
N SER A 332 12.81 22.16 11.65
CA SER A 332 12.68 23.39 10.85
C SER A 332 12.34 23.10 9.38
N SER A 333 12.97 22.06 8.79
CA SER A 333 12.69 21.64 7.41
C SER A 333 11.26 21.11 7.25
N ILE A 334 10.77 20.29 8.19
CA ILE A 334 9.38 19.80 8.20
C ILE A 334 8.39 20.97 8.33
N GLU A 335 8.68 21.94 9.19
CA GLU A 335 7.82 23.11 9.37
C GLU A 335 7.77 24.00 8.12
N GLN A 336 8.92 24.21 7.45
CA GLN A 336 8.99 24.89 6.16
C GLN A 336 8.18 24.16 5.08
N GLN A 337 8.39 22.85 4.91
CA GLN A 337 7.60 22.04 3.97
C GLN A 337 6.10 22.13 4.29
N GLY A 338 5.72 22.10 5.57
CA GLY A 338 4.33 22.27 6.01
C GLY A 338 3.75 23.67 5.73
N GLN A 339 4.57 24.71 5.56
CA GLN A 339 4.14 26.02 5.07
C GLN A 339 3.99 26.01 3.54
N GLU A 340 4.96 25.45 2.82
CA GLU A 340 4.93 25.32 1.35
C GLU A 340 3.74 24.49 0.85
N TYR A 341 3.44 23.35 1.49
CA TYR A 341 2.25 22.55 1.19
C TYR A 341 0.94 23.29 1.44
N ARG A 342 0.87 24.14 2.49
CA ARG A 342 -0.33 24.96 2.75
C ARG A 342 -0.53 26.03 1.66
N MET A 343 0.53 26.70 1.25
CA MET A 343 0.47 27.67 0.14
C MET A 343 0.08 26.99 -1.19
N LEU A 344 0.65 25.82 -1.48
CA LEU A 344 0.31 25.06 -2.69
C LEU A 344 -1.15 24.59 -2.67
N LEU A 345 -1.68 24.19 -1.51
CA LEU A 345 -3.08 23.79 -1.36
C LEU A 345 -4.03 24.99 -1.56
N ASP A 346 -3.70 26.17 -1.01
CA ASP A 346 -4.47 27.41 -1.22
C ASP A 346 -4.53 27.79 -2.71
N ILE A 347 -3.38 27.82 -3.40
CA ILE A 347 -3.28 28.03 -4.85
C ILE A 347 -4.11 27.00 -5.62
N LYS A 348 -4.03 25.71 -5.24
CA LYS A 348 -4.77 24.62 -5.88
C LYS A 348 -6.29 24.79 -5.71
N THR A 349 -6.77 25.15 -4.51
CA THR A 349 -8.20 25.40 -4.28
C THR A 349 -8.71 26.63 -5.03
N ARG A 350 -7.90 27.68 -5.15
CA ARG A 350 -8.22 28.85 -5.97
C ARG A 350 -8.30 28.52 -7.46
N LEU A 351 -7.34 27.77 -8.00
CA LEU A 351 -7.37 27.31 -9.39
C LEU A 351 -8.56 26.38 -9.67
N GLU A 352 -8.97 25.55 -8.71
CA GLU A 352 -10.20 24.74 -8.83
C GLU A 352 -11.47 25.60 -8.89
N GLN A 353 -11.53 26.70 -8.13
CA GLN A 353 -12.63 27.68 -8.24
C GLN A 353 -12.62 28.40 -9.59
N GLU A 354 -11.45 28.83 -10.08
CA GLU A 354 -11.31 29.46 -11.41
C GLU A 354 -11.70 28.48 -12.54
N ILE A 355 -11.31 27.21 -12.46
CA ILE A 355 -11.75 26.17 -13.42
C ILE A 355 -13.27 25.93 -13.33
N ALA A 356 -13.86 25.98 -12.15
CA ALA A 356 -15.32 25.83 -11.98
C ALA A 356 -16.09 27.00 -12.61
N THR A 357 -15.62 28.24 -12.45
CA THR A 357 -16.24 29.40 -13.11
C THR A 357 -16.06 29.37 -14.62
N TYR A 358 -14.88 28.99 -15.13
CA TYR A 358 -14.66 28.81 -16.57
C TYR A 358 -15.57 27.73 -17.18
N ARG A 359 -15.79 26.61 -16.48
CA ARG A 359 -16.73 25.56 -16.91
C ARG A 359 -18.17 26.07 -16.97
N SER A 360 -18.62 26.79 -15.95
CA SER A 360 -19.97 27.36 -15.92
C SER A 360 -20.18 28.39 -17.03
N LEU A 361 -19.17 29.22 -17.32
CA LEU A 361 -19.23 30.18 -18.44
C LEU A 361 -19.35 29.45 -19.79
N LEU A 362 -18.52 28.42 -20.03
CA LEU A 362 -18.59 27.59 -21.23
C LEU A 362 -19.96 26.93 -21.41
N GLU A 363 -20.51 26.34 -20.35
CA GLU A 363 -21.84 25.70 -20.36
C GLU A 363 -22.97 26.71 -20.66
N THR A 364 -22.86 27.95 -20.16
CA THR A 364 -23.81 29.02 -20.51
C THR A 364 -23.65 29.54 -21.94
N GLU A 365 -22.44 29.53 -22.50
CA GLU A 365 -22.23 29.87 -23.92
C GLU A 365 -22.73 28.76 -24.84
N GLU A 366 -22.44 27.50 -24.55
CA GLU A 366 -22.94 26.33 -25.29
C GLU A 366 -24.48 26.31 -25.32
N SER A 367 -25.12 26.52 -24.17
CA SER A 367 -26.58 26.69 -24.06
C SER A 367 -27.12 27.85 -24.92
N ARG A 368 -26.35 28.94 -25.04
CA ARG A 368 -26.72 30.10 -25.87
C ARG A 368 -26.56 29.81 -27.37
N TYR A 369 -25.53 29.05 -27.76
CA TYR A 369 -25.35 28.59 -29.13
C TYR A 369 -26.45 27.62 -29.57
N ASP A 370 -26.81 26.65 -28.73
CA ASP A 370 -27.91 25.71 -29.00
C ASP A 370 -29.26 26.42 -29.16
N LEU A 371 -29.56 27.41 -28.31
CA LEU A 371 -30.75 28.25 -28.46
C LEU A 371 -30.75 29.04 -29.78
N LEU A 372 -29.59 29.56 -30.21
CA LEU A 372 -29.46 30.25 -31.50
C LEU A 372 -29.72 29.30 -32.67
N VAL A 373 -29.12 28.11 -32.67
CA VAL A 373 -29.31 27.08 -33.71
C VAL A 373 -30.76 26.62 -33.78
N LEU A 374 -31.42 26.42 -32.64
CA LEU A 374 -32.86 26.07 -32.60
C LEU A 374 -33.75 27.18 -33.14
N VAL A 375 -33.42 28.45 -32.87
CA VAL A 375 -34.16 29.61 -33.43
C VAL A 375 -33.95 29.73 -34.94
N GLU A 376 -32.74 29.55 -35.46
CA GLU A 376 -32.48 29.51 -36.90
C GLU A 376 -33.20 28.34 -37.58
N ALA A 377 -33.16 27.14 -36.99
CA ALA A 377 -33.86 25.97 -37.50
C ALA A 377 -35.39 26.17 -37.52
N MET A 378 -35.97 26.80 -36.49
CA MET A 378 -37.38 27.18 -36.47
C MET A 378 -37.72 28.24 -37.53
N TRP A 379 -36.85 29.23 -37.75
CA TRP A 379 -37.03 30.23 -38.80
C TRP A 379 -37.00 29.59 -40.20
N LEU A 380 -36.01 28.74 -40.48
CA LEU A 380 -35.90 28.00 -41.74
C LEU A 380 -37.08 27.03 -41.96
N GLY A 381 -37.51 26.33 -40.91
CA GLY A 381 -38.71 25.48 -40.93
C GLY A 381 -40.00 26.27 -41.22
N ARG A 382 -40.14 27.47 -40.63
CA ARG A 382 -41.29 28.35 -40.88
C ARG A 382 -41.27 28.94 -42.29
N TRP A 383 -40.09 29.30 -42.80
CA TRP A 383 -39.92 29.86 -44.14
C TRP A 383 -40.18 28.81 -45.23
N SER A 384 -39.70 27.57 -45.04
CA SER A 384 -40.01 26.44 -45.92
C SER A 384 -41.48 26.01 -45.86
N GLY A 385 -42.12 26.04 -44.68
CA GLY A 385 -43.57 25.84 -44.55
C GLY A 385 -44.41 26.90 -45.29
N LEU A 386 -43.99 28.16 -45.27
CA LEU A 386 -44.61 29.24 -46.05
C LEU A 386 -44.39 29.10 -47.56
N ALA A 387 -43.25 28.56 -47.99
CA ALA A 387 -42.97 28.26 -49.40
C ALA A 387 -43.78 27.07 -49.94
N GLY A 388 -44.05 26.06 -49.10
CA GLY A 388 -44.79 24.85 -49.48
C GLY A 388 -46.27 25.07 -49.84
N HIS A 389 -46.89 26.15 -49.36
CA HIS A 389 -48.33 26.39 -49.53
C HIS A 389 -48.77 27.01 -50.87
N ARG A 390 -47.86 27.20 -51.83
CA ARG A 390 -48.13 27.91 -53.10
C ARG A 390 -47.90 27.04 -54.35
N LYS A 391 -48.59 25.89 -54.45
CA LYS A 391 -48.50 25.03 -55.65
C LYS A 391 -49.76 24.22 -56.01
N VAL A 392 -50.90 24.88 -56.17
CA VAL A 392 -52.01 24.39 -57.04
C VAL A 392 -52.61 25.56 -57.83
N ALA A 393 -52.90 25.30 -59.11
CA ALA A 393 -53.56 26.12 -60.14
C ALA A 393 -52.66 27.03 -61.02
N GLY A 394 -52.82 26.94 -62.35
CA GLY A 394 -52.31 27.94 -63.29
C GLY A 394 -51.65 27.42 -64.57
N SER A 395 -52.46 27.03 -65.55
CA SER A 395 -52.03 26.64 -66.90
C SER A 395 -53.17 27.02 -67.88
N ILE A 396 -53.00 27.19 -69.20
CA ILE A 396 -51.90 26.71 -70.05
C ILE A 396 -51.09 27.87 -70.72
N PRO A 397 -51.34 28.46 -71.94
CA PRO A 397 -50.29 29.21 -72.66
C PRO A 397 -50.74 30.55 -73.33
N GLY A 398 -49.88 31.15 -74.17
CA GLY A 398 -50.35 31.92 -75.33
C GLY A 398 -49.45 33.04 -75.87
N SER A 399 -48.67 32.73 -76.92
CA SER A 399 -48.26 33.62 -78.04
C SER A 399 -48.08 35.13 -77.83
N SER A 400 -46.86 35.62 -78.07
CA SER A 400 -46.46 36.14 -79.40
C SER A 400 -44.94 36.02 -79.58
#